data_AF-A0A135YZ02-F1
#
_entry.id   AF-A0A135YZ02-F1
#
_cell.length_a   1.000
_cell.length_b   1.000
_cell.length_c   1.000
_cell.angle_alpha   90.00
_cell.angle_beta   90.00
_cell.angle_gamma   90.00
#
_symmetry.space_group_name_H-M   'P 1'
#
loop_
_entity.id
_entity.type
_entity.pdbx_description
1 polymer ?
#
loop_
_entity_poly.entity_id
_entity_poly.type
_entity_poly.pdbx_seq_one_letter_code
_entity_poly.pdbx_strand_id
1 'polypeptide(L)'
;MKDLLRWVNDIERELKYVHGSSHVDNALMFLDEMESTILEYYEEIQNADMINSPSHYKLDGLDIESKEVIKAVLGPMGYVHWACGNAMKYIFRWEKKNGLEDLKKARKNLDFAIETLESEDVL
;
A
#
# COMPACT_ATOMS: atom_id res chain seq x y z
N MET A 1 -1.99 8.67 -15.04
CA MET A 1 -3.29 9.38 -15.04
C MET A 1 -3.47 10.25 -16.28
N LYS A 2 -2.57 11.21 -16.60
CA LYS A 2 -2.66 12.03 -17.82
C LYS A 2 -2.66 11.23 -19.14
N ASP A 3 -1.89 10.15 -19.22
CA ASP A 3 -1.83 9.30 -20.42
C ASP A 3 -3.07 8.41 -20.58
N LEU A 4 -3.73 8.07 -19.47
CA LEU A 4 -4.93 7.23 -19.43
C LEU A 4 -6.15 8.05 -19.89
N LEU A 5 -6.30 9.27 -19.35
CA LEU A 5 -7.29 10.24 -19.82
C LEU A 5 -7.13 10.55 -21.32
N ARG A 6 -5.89 10.68 -21.80
CA ARG A 6 -5.64 10.92 -23.23
C ARG A 6 -6.08 9.75 -24.11
N TRP A 7 -5.81 8.52 -23.67
CA TRP A 7 -6.21 7.31 -24.37
C TRP A 7 -7.74 7.11 -24.40
N VAL A 8 -8.43 7.37 -23.28
CA VAL A 8 -9.91 7.36 -23.20
C VAL A 8 -10.51 8.36 -24.18
N ASN A 9 -10.00 9.60 -24.18
CA ASN A 9 -10.46 10.65 -25.10
C ASN A 9 -10.24 10.31 -26.59
N ASP A 10 -9.15 9.63 -26.93
CA ASP A 10 -8.88 9.20 -28.30
C ASP A 10 -9.84 8.09 -28.75
N ILE A 11 -10.21 7.15 -27.86
CA ILE A 11 -11.19 6.09 -28.14
C ILE A 11 -12.59 6.67 -28.35
N GLU A 12 -13.03 7.59 -27.49
CA GLU A 12 -14.33 8.23 -27.64
C GLU A 12 -14.46 8.96 -28.98
N ARG A 13 -13.38 9.61 -29.42
CA ARG A 13 -13.35 10.33 -30.70
C ARG A 13 -13.51 9.37 -31.88
N GLU A 14 -12.88 8.20 -31.83
CA GLU A 14 -13.02 7.19 -32.88
C GLU A 14 -14.41 6.54 -32.89
N LEU A 15 -14.98 6.22 -31.73
CA LEU A 15 -16.32 5.61 -31.64
C LEU A 15 -17.41 6.55 -32.18
N LYS A 16 -17.33 7.85 -31.87
CA LYS A 16 -18.22 8.89 -32.42
C LYS A 16 -18.12 9.02 -33.94
N TYR A 17 -16.92 8.80 -34.50
CA TYR A 17 -16.67 8.90 -35.94
C TYR A 17 -17.23 7.71 -36.72
N VAL A 18 -17.19 6.49 -36.17
CA VAL A 18 -17.52 5.27 -36.91
C VAL A 18 -19.02 4.87 -36.82
N HIS A 19 -19.72 5.14 -35.71
CA HIS A 19 -21.03 4.50 -35.43
C HIS A 19 -22.25 5.45 -35.38
N GLY A 20 -22.07 6.78 -35.36
CA GLY A 20 -23.16 7.76 -35.24
C GLY A 20 -23.82 7.79 -33.85
N SER A 21 -24.19 9.00 -33.38
CA SER A 21 -24.42 9.33 -31.95
C SER A 21 -25.26 8.36 -31.11
N SER A 22 -26.33 7.75 -31.63
CA SER A 22 -27.30 7.04 -30.78
C SER A 22 -26.83 5.71 -30.18
N HIS A 23 -25.84 5.04 -30.77
CA HIS A 23 -25.25 3.81 -30.22
C HIS A 23 -24.01 4.09 -29.37
N VAL A 24 -23.49 5.31 -29.43
CA VAL A 24 -22.29 5.74 -28.70
C VAL A 24 -22.63 6.06 -27.24
N ASP A 25 -23.84 6.53 -26.96
CA ASP A 25 -24.26 6.94 -25.62
C ASP A 25 -24.26 5.76 -24.62
N ASN A 26 -24.70 4.56 -25.04
CA ASN A 26 -24.63 3.37 -24.20
C ASN A 26 -23.18 2.88 -23.97
N ALA A 27 -22.31 3.03 -24.97
CA ALA A 27 -20.90 2.68 -24.85
C ALA A 27 -20.13 3.69 -23.97
N LEU A 28 -20.46 4.99 -24.08
CA LEU A 28 -19.95 6.06 -23.22
C LEU A 28 -20.36 5.84 -21.77
N MET A 29 -21.64 5.54 -21.51
CA MET A 29 -22.10 5.23 -20.15
C MET A 29 -21.35 4.04 -19.54
N PHE A 30 -21.10 2.99 -20.33
CA PHE A 30 -20.32 1.84 -19.86
C PHE A 30 -18.85 2.19 -19.60
N LEU A 31 -18.24 3.05 -20.44
CA LEU A 31 -16.87 3.52 -20.25
C LEU A 31 -16.73 4.44 -19.04
N ASP A 32 -17.70 5.33 -18.79
CA ASP A 32 -17.76 6.19 -17.59
C ASP A 32 -17.90 5.34 -16.31
N GLU A 33 -18.71 4.29 -16.35
CA GLU A 33 -18.90 3.37 -15.23
C GLU A 33 -17.62 2.55 -14.95
N MET A 34 -16.92 2.11 -16.01
CA MET A 34 -15.61 1.48 -15.89
C MET A 34 -14.54 2.45 -15.36
N GLU A 35 -14.51 3.69 -15.84
CA GLU A 35 -13.55 4.70 -15.39
C GLU A 35 -13.76 5.05 -13.93
N SER A 36 -15.00 5.23 -13.48
CA SER A 36 -15.32 5.49 -12.07
C SER A 36 -14.90 4.34 -11.16
N THR A 37 -15.17 3.09 -11.56
CA THR A 37 -14.72 1.90 -10.82
C THR A 37 -13.20 1.80 -10.72
N ILE A 38 -12.49 2.08 -11.83
CA ILE A 38 -11.02 2.07 -11.86
C ILE A 38 -10.46 3.18 -10.97
N LEU A 39 -11.05 4.39 -11.01
CA LEU A 39 -10.64 5.51 -10.17
C LEU A 39 -10.83 5.21 -8.68
N GLU A 40 -11.97 4.64 -8.30
CA GLU A 40 -12.26 4.24 -6.92
C GLU A 40 -11.24 3.20 -6.43
N TYR A 41 -10.94 2.18 -7.25
CA TYR A 41 -9.92 1.18 -6.93
C TYR A 41 -8.50 1.78 -6.83
N TYR A 42 -8.15 2.74 -7.69
CA TYR A 42 -6.87 3.44 -7.61
C TYR A 42 -6.77 4.32 -6.35
N GLU A 43 -7.84 4.99 -5.95
CA GLU A 43 -7.90 5.74 -4.70
C GLU A 43 -7.76 4.82 -3.50
N GLU A 44 -8.43 3.66 -3.47
CA GLU A 44 -8.24 2.65 -2.41
C GLU A 44 -6.78 2.18 -2.30
N ILE A 45 -6.12 1.89 -3.43
CA ILE A 45 -4.70 1.50 -3.42
C ILE A 45 -3.80 2.63 -2.89
N GLN A 46 -4.07 3.88 -3.28
CA GLN A 46 -3.30 5.03 -2.81
C GLN A 46 -3.53 5.29 -1.31
N ASN A 47 -4.75 5.05 -0.82
CA ASN A 47 -5.15 5.26 0.57
C ASN A 47 -4.84 4.06 1.48
N ALA A 48 -4.42 2.92 0.94
CA ALA A 48 -4.01 1.76 1.73
C ALA A 48 -2.82 2.10 2.62
N ASP A 49 -2.96 1.94 3.94
CA ASP A 49 -1.90 2.21 4.91
C ASP A 49 -0.83 1.09 4.88
N MET A 50 0.08 1.21 3.91
CA MET A 50 1.20 0.29 3.72
C MET A 50 2.31 0.43 4.78
N ILE A 51 2.13 1.33 5.76
CA ILE A 51 3.12 1.61 6.80
C ILE A 51 2.67 1.02 8.14
N ASN A 52 1.45 1.32 8.58
CA ASN A 52 0.97 0.88 9.89
C ASN A 52 0.23 -0.46 9.82
N SER A 53 -0.51 -0.72 8.74
CA SER A 53 -1.37 -1.91 8.64
C SER A 53 -1.40 -2.51 7.23
N PRO A 54 -0.27 -3.05 6.71
CA PRO A 54 -0.28 -3.75 5.44
C PRO A 54 -1.27 -4.94 5.48
N SER A 55 -2.10 -5.08 4.46
CA SER A 55 -3.18 -6.10 4.40
C SER A 55 -2.71 -7.54 4.60
N HIS A 56 -1.45 -7.85 4.28
CA HIS A 56 -0.85 -9.18 4.38
C HIS A 56 -0.15 -9.46 5.72
N TYR A 57 -0.23 -8.56 6.70
CA TYR A 57 0.41 -8.75 8.00
C TYR A 57 -0.47 -9.48 9.02
N LYS A 58 -1.78 -9.58 8.77
CA LYS A 58 -2.71 -10.37 9.58
C LYS A 58 -2.70 -11.83 9.11
N LEU A 59 -2.76 -12.76 10.07
CA LEU A 59 -2.99 -14.16 9.75
C LEU A 59 -4.47 -14.36 9.35
N ASP A 60 -4.72 -15.08 8.27
CA ASP A 60 -6.09 -15.34 7.79
C ASP A 60 -6.96 -15.95 8.89
N GLY A 61 -8.06 -15.28 9.21
CA GLY A 61 -9.02 -15.71 10.24
C GLY A 61 -8.61 -15.43 11.69
N LEU A 62 -7.48 -14.73 11.93
CA LEU A 62 -7.02 -14.33 13.27
C LEU A 62 -6.73 -12.82 13.31
N ASP A 63 -7.15 -12.14 14.38
CA ASP A 63 -6.79 -10.74 14.63
C ASP A 63 -5.39 -10.64 15.30
N ILE A 64 -4.42 -11.39 14.75
CA ILE A 64 -3.03 -11.44 15.22
C ILE A 64 -2.13 -10.96 14.08
N GLU A 65 -1.28 -9.97 14.37
CA GLU A 65 -0.31 -9.47 13.41
C GLU A 65 0.99 -10.29 13.43
N SER A 66 1.64 -10.40 12.27
CA SER A 66 2.89 -11.15 12.11
C SER A 66 3.99 -10.71 13.09
N LYS A 67 4.02 -9.42 13.46
CA LYS A 67 4.99 -8.89 14.43
C LYS A 67 4.82 -9.49 15.82
N GLU A 68 3.58 -9.80 16.23
CA GLU A 68 3.26 -10.39 17.53
C GLU A 68 3.72 -11.85 17.59
N VAL A 69 3.53 -12.59 16.49
CA VAL A 69 4.05 -13.95 16.34
C VAL A 69 5.57 -13.96 16.45
N ILE A 70 6.25 -13.02 15.77
CA ILE A 70 7.71 -12.90 15.84
C ILE A 70 8.17 -12.57 17.27
N LYS A 71 7.48 -11.67 17.98
CA LYS A 71 7.79 -11.34 19.37
C LYS A 71 7.64 -12.57 20.29
N ALA A 72 6.58 -13.34 20.11
CA ALA A 72 6.35 -14.57 20.88
C ALA A 72 7.43 -15.64 20.61
N VAL A 73 7.87 -15.80 19.35
CA VAL A 73 8.87 -16.80 18.96
C VAL A 73 10.28 -16.42 19.41
N LEU A 74 10.67 -15.15 19.27
CA LEU A 74 12.04 -14.69 19.53
C LEU A 74 12.28 -14.20 20.96
N GLY A 75 11.21 -13.96 21.73
CA GLY A 75 11.26 -13.26 23.01
C GLY A 75 11.58 -11.77 22.85
N PRO A 76 11.51 -10.98 23.94
CA PRO A 76 11.62 -9.52 23.87
C PRO A 76 12.93 -9.03 23.23
N MET A 77 14.08 -9.55 23.67
CA MET A 77 15.38 -9.13 23.12
C MET A 77 15.60 -9.61 21.69
N GLY A 78 15.12 -10.80 21.33
CA GLY A 78 15.18 -11.28 19.95
C GLY A 78 14.32 -10.43 19.01
N TYR A 79 13.15 -9.99 19.49
CA TYR A 79 12.28 -9.06 18.78
C TYR A 79 12.92 -7.69 18.57
N VAL A 80 13.60 -7.14 19.58
CA VAL A 80 14.39 -5.89 19.46
C VAL A 80 15.45 -6.01 18.37
N HIS A 81 16.25 -7.08 18.36
CA HIS A 81 17.26 -7.29 17.31
C HIS A 81 16.64 -7.43 15.91
N TRP A 82 15.50 -8.14 15.80
CA TRP A 82 14.77 -8.27 14.55
C TRP A 82 14.25 -6.91 14.04
N ALA A 83 13.69 -6.09 14.93
CA ALA A 83 13.17 -4.77 14.60
C ALA A 83 14.30 -3.82 14.15
N CYS A 84 15.43 -3.80 14.86
CA CYS A 84 16.62 -3.05 14.47
C CYS A 84 17.16 -3.48 13.09
N GLY A 85 17.23 -4.79 12.81
CA GLY A 85 17.63 -5.31 11.50
C GLY A 85 16.70 -4.87 10.38
N ASN A 86 15.38 -4.85 10.61
CA ASN A 86 14.41 -4.34 9.65
C ASN A 86 14.53 -2.83 9.42
N ALA A 87 14.77 -2.05 10.48
CA ALA A 87 15.01 -0.62 10.35
C ALA A 87 16.23 -0.35 9.45
N MET A 88 17.34 -1.03 9.70
CA MET A 88 18.56 -0.95 8.89
C MET A 88 18.31 -1.33 7.42
N LYS A 89 17.56 -2.40 7.18
CA LYS A 89 17.14 -2.81 5.82
C LYS A 89 16.44 -1.68 5.07
N TYR A 90 15.50 -0.98 5.71
CA TYR A 90 14.77 0.11 5.07
C TYR A 90 15.63 1.36 4.87
N ILE A 91 16.56 1.65 5.81
CA ILE A 91 17.55 2.73 5.68
C ILE A 91 18.51 2.50 4.51
N PHE A 92 18.83 1.26 4.12
CA PHE A 92 19.65 1.04 2.93
C PHE A 92 18.87 1.04 1.60
N ARG A 93 17.54 0.94 1.67
CA ARG A 93 16.69 0.75 0.50
C ARG A 93 16.05 2.04 -0.02
N TRP A 94 15.86 3.04 0.84
CA TRP A 94 15.00 4.18 0.54
C TRP A 94 15.37 4.92 -0.75
N GLU A 95 16.64 5.24 -0.98
CA GLU A 95 17.06 5.98 -2.20
C GLU A 95 16.75 5.23 -3.49
N LYS A 96 16.79 3.89 -3.45
CA LYS A 96 16.74 3.03 -4.63
C LYS A 96 15.39 2.35 -4.86
N LYS A 97 14.44 2.45 -3.91
CA LYS A 97 13.15 1.76 -4.02
C LYS A 97 11.95 2.64 -3.70
N ASN A 98 11.67 2.91 -2.42
CA ASN A 98 10.39 3.51 -2.01
C ASN A 98 10.53 4.91 -1.36
N GLY A 99 11.72 5.52 -1.40
CA GLY A 99 11.96 6.87 -0.89
C GLY A 99 11.48 7.06 0.55
N LEU A 100 10.70 8.12 0.77
CA LEU A 100 10.17 8.50 2.08
C LEU A 100 9.39 7.37 2.78
N GLU A 101 8.70 6.50 2.04
CA GLU A 101 7.95 5.37 2.61
C GLU A 101 8.87 4.41 3.38
N ASP A 102 10.05 4.10 2.83
CA ASP A 102 11.03 3.24 3.51
C ASP A 102 11.58 3.91 4.77
N LEU A 103 11.83 5.22 4.75
CA LEU A 103 12.24 5.94 5.97
C LEU A 103 11.16 5.89 7.06
N LYS A 104 9.87 6.01 6.69
CA LYS A 104 8.76 5.85 7.63
C LYS A 104 8.68 4.41 8.18
N LYS A 105 8.92 3.40 7.34
CA LYS A 105 9.00 1.99 7.77
C LYS A 105 10.18 1.74 8.70
N ALA A 106 11.33 2.38 8.46
CA ALA A 106 12.48 2.31 9.35
C ALA A 106 12.14 2.85 10.73
N ARG A 107 11.55 4.06 10.79
CA ARG A 107 11.08 4.66 12.05
C ARG A 107 10.11 3.75 12.80
N LYS A 108 9.11 3.21 12.12
CA LYS A 108 8.12 2.30 12.74
C LYS A 108 8.77 1.05 13.38
N ASN A 109 9.82 0.51 12.76
CA ASN A 109 10.56 -0.61 13.34
C ASN A 109 11.39 -0.20 14.56
N LEU A 110 11.94 1.02 14.57
CA LEU A 110 12.61 1.55 15.76
C LEU A 110 11.60 1.78 16.90
N ASP A 111 10.39 2.27 16.60
CA ASP A 111 9.32 2.41 17.58
C ASP A 111 9.02 1.06 18.26
N PHE A 112 8.91 -0.05 17.49
CA PHE A 112 8.71 -1.39 18.06
C PHE A 112 9.83 -1.84 19.02
N ALA A 113 11.08 -1.49 18.70
CA ALA A 113 12.23 -1.81 19.54
C ALA A 113 12.19 -0.99 20.84
N ILE A 114 11.92 0.32 20.73
CA ILE A 114 11.82 1.24 21.87
C ILE A 114 10.68 0.82 22.79
N GLU A 115 9.46 0.64 22.26
CA GLU A 115 8.28 0.20 23.01
C GLU A 115 8.55 -1.10 23.77
N THR A 116 9.26 -2.06 23.14
CA THR A 116 9.58 -3.33 23.80
C THR A 116 10.57 -3.15 24.95
N LEU A 117 11.60 -2.31 24.80
CA LEU A 117 12.58 -2.04 25.85
C LEU A 117 11.97 -1.24 27.01
N GLU A 118 11.10 -0.27 26.72
CA GLU A 118 10.37 0.52 27.72
C GLU A 118 9.34 -0.33 28.49
N SER A 119 8.73 -1.34 27.85
CA SER A 119 7.72 -2.18 28.48
C SER A 119 8.24 -3.25 29.44
N GLU A 120 9.51 -3.66 29.30
CA GLU A 120 10.05 -4.84 30.00
C GLU A 120 10.91 -4.48 31.22
N ASP A 121 10.96 -3.20 31.66
CA ASP A 121 11.89 -2.73 32.72
C ASP A 121 13.34 -3.21 32.48
N VAL A 122 13.75 -3.30 31.21
CA VAL A 122 15.09 -3.78 30.81
C VAL A 122 16.14 -2.66 30.89
N LEU A 123 15.73 -1.44 31.27
CA LEU A 123 16.60 -0.27 31.44
C LEU A 123 16.44 0.36 32.83
#